data_AF-A0A660TBT8-F1
#
_entry.id   AF-A0A660TBT8-F1
#
_cell.length_a   1.000
_cell.length_b   1.000
_cell.length_c   1.000
_cell.angle_alpha   90.00
_cell.angle_beta   90.00
_cell.angle_gamma   90.00
#
_symmetry.space_group_name_H-M   'P 1'
#
loop_
_entity.id
_entity.type
_entity.pdbx_description
1 polymer ?
#
loop_
_entity_poly.entity_id
_entity_poly.type
_entity_poly.pdbx_seq_one_letter_code
_entity_poly.pdbx_strand_id
1 'polypeptide(L)'
;MQYMHALKKPKNSDGLIADSNGNVNWRGQWVMLEALSDLGKTLLLSAVPHSVTNRYRDPKTSQMLLNSSNVLFAVLSNRSPVDTGELSLAIQSLMWYAYATNSKGNVGKAAAKIAEFGDKLIAKNNSSATDNAYAVRGLIEAYRATGNEKYLDKAAKTFEKLSTQYIAEDGYFKGRNAYTINDVAVILGAVNSVKLFAGDKVNQDRAEQIFKGFFESAVNISGLQLSAPPKGLAKGKFEQHHPDIFYAYPGMAIPPKAGGKYGVAPVFGSEIQWKNGAWELTNARFNSAGAMHASNEFIWFHNDEVNGFPEIR
;
A
#
# COMPACT_ATOMS: atom_id res chain seq x y z
N MET A 1 16.16 3.51 -16.45
CA MET A 1 15.74 3.98 -17.79
C MET A 1 14.28 4.47 -17.85
N GLN A 2 13.30 3.77 -17.27
CA GLN A 2 11.89 4.21 -17.31
C GLN A 2 11.59 5.48 -16.49
N TYR A 3 12.19 5.65 -15.30
CA TYR A 3 12.06 6.89 -14.51
C TYR A 3 12.62 8.12 -15.23
N MET A 4 13.78 7.99 -15.88
CA MET A 4 14.38 9.06 -16.70
C MET A 4 13.53 9.41 -17.93
N HIS A 5 12.67 8.49 -18.38
CA HIS A 5 11.68 8.76 -19.43
C HIS A 5 10.50 9.56 -18.85
N ALA A 6 9.93 9.14 -17.71
CA ALA A 6 8.83 9.84 -17.04
C ALA A 6 9.20 11.27 -16.59
N LEU A 7 10.46 11.50 -16.19
CA LEU A 7 10.97 12.85 -15.90
C LEU A 7 11.07 13.75 -17.14
N LYS A 8 11.20 13.16 -18.34
CA LYS A 8 11.40 13.91 -19.59
C LYS A 8 10.10 14.07 -20.40
N LYS A 9 9.11 13.19 -20.22
CA LYS A 9 7.79 13.19 -20.88
C LYS A 9 6.85 12.38 -19.97
N PRO A 10 5.81 12.92 -19.30
CA PRO A 10 4.93 14.05 -19.67
C PRO A 10 4.62 14.96 -18.45
N LYS A 11 5.54 15.84 -18.07
CA LYS A 11 5.20 16.87 -17.08
C LYS A 11 4.45 18.00 -17.77
N ASN A 12 3.27 18.36 -17.27
CA ASN A 12 2.59 19.58 -17.71
C ASN A 12 3.36 20.83 -17.22
N SER A 13 2.89 22.03 -17.54
CA SER A 13 3.49 23.31 -17.09
C SER A 13 3.66 23.40 -15.57
N ASP A 14 2.82 22.67 -14.84
CA ASP A 14 2.77 22.68 -13.39
C ASP A 14 3.63 21.55 -12.79
N GLY A 15 4.36 20.77 -13.61
CA GLY A 15 5.22 19.69 -13.14
C GLY A 15 4.51 18.38 -12.82
N LEU A 16 3.21 18.26 -13.11
CA LEU A 16 2.38 17.07 -12.87
C LEU A 16 2.50 16.05 -14.00
N ILE A 17 2.43 14.76 -13.65
CA ILE A 17 2.50 13.66 -14.63
C ILE A 17 1.11 13.43 -15.23
N ALA A 18 0.92 13.79 -16.48
CA ALA A 18 -0.33 13.58 -17.22
C ALA A 18 -0.32 12.28 -18.03
N ASP A 19 -1.48 11.70 -18.34
CA ASP A 19 -1.57 10.64 -19.34
C ASP A 19 -1.33 11.18 -20.77
N SER A 20 -1.38 10.29 -21.77
CA SER A 20 -1.21 10.68 -23.18
C SER A 20 -2.25 11.68 -23.70
N ASN A 21 -3.37 11.83 -22.99
CA ASN A 21 -4.47 12.74 -23.32
C ASN A 21 -4.40 14.03 -22.50
N GLY A 22 -3.39 14.22 -21.65
CA GLY A 22 -3.24 15.39 -20.78
C GLY A 22 -4.01 15.30 -19.45
N ASN A 23 -4.66 14.17 -19.15
CA ASN A 23 -5.40 14.03 -17.89
C ASN A 23 -4.46 13.73 -16.72
N VAL A 24 -4.73 14.35 -15.58
CA VAL A 24 -3.96 14.12 -14.36
C VAL A 24 -4.70 13.12 -13.46
N ASN A 25 -4.06 11.99 -13.19
CA ASN A 25 -4.49 11.09 -12.10
C ASN A 25 -3.95 11.62 -10.76
N TRP A 26 -4.79 12.31 -10.00
CA TRP A 26 -4.41 12.93 -8.72
C TRP A 26 -3.95 11.94 -7.66
N ARG A 27 -4.62 10.79 -7.52
CA ARG A 27 -4.17 9.72 -6.61
C ARG A 27 -2.78 9.23 -7.01
N GLY A 28 -2.54 9.09 -8.32
CA GLY A 28 -1.23 8.73 -8.86
C GLY A 28 -0.14 9.77 -8.57
N GLN A 29 -0.47 11.07 -8.49
CA GLN A 29 0.52 12.09 -8.12
C GLN A 29 0.97 11.95 -6.66
N TRP A 30 0.06 11.67 -5.73
CA TRP A 30 0.41 11.40 -4.34
C TRP A 30 1.33 10.19 -4.23
N VAL A 31 0.94 9.06 -4.85
CA VAL A 31 1.78 7.84 -4.88
C VAL A 31 3.14 8.10 -5.52
N MET A 32 3.22 8.97 -6.53
CA MET A 32 4.51 9.37 -7.10
C MET A 32 5.35 10.18 -6.11
N LEU A 33 4.75 11.09 -5.33
CA LEU A 33 5.45 11.83 -4.28
C LEU A 33 6.10 10.87 -3.27
N GLU A 34 5.37 9.84 -2.86
CA GLU A 34 5.87 8.76 -2.00
C GLU A 34 7.04 8.03 -2.65
N ALA A 35 6.87 7.51 -3.86
CA ALA A 35 7.89 6.73 -4.55
C ALA A 35 9.19 7.52 -4.76
N LEU A 36 9.09 8.81 -5.11
CA LEU A 36 10.25 9.70 -5.22
C LEU A 36 10.96 9.92 -3.89
N SER A 37 10.18 10.06 -2.82
CA SER A 37 10.68 10.36 -1.48
C SER A 37 11.38 9.16 -0.86
N ASP A 38 10.72 8.00 -0.87
CA ASP A 38 11.27 6.74 -0.35
C ASP A 38 12.53 6.34 -1.12
N LEU A 39 12.44 6.17 -2.45
CA LEU A 39 13.61 5.76 -3.24
C LEU A 39 14.75 6.80 -3.13
N GLY A 40 14.41 8.09 -3.18
CA GLY A 40 15.38 9.17 -3.03
C GLY A 40 16.13 9.13 -1.70
N LYS A 41 15.43 8.82 -0.61
CA LYS A 41 16.04 8.66 0.72
C LYS A 41 16.86 7.37 0.80
N THR A 42 16.30 6.26 0.35
CA THR A 42 16.93 4.93 0.39
C THR A 42 18.27 4.92 -0.36
N LEU A 43 18.35 5.56 -1.54
CA LEU A 43 19.61 5.66 -2.31
C LEU A 43 20.68 6.55 -1.66
N LEU A 44 20.31 7.38 -0.67
CA LEU A 44 21.25 8.24 0.05
C LEU A 44 21.93 7.50 1.22
N LEU A 45 21.23 6.56 1.84
CA LEU A 45 21.67 5.88 3.05
C LEU A 45 22.97 5.10 2.81
N SER A 46 23.89 5.13 3.78
CA SER A 46 25.12 4.33 3.77
C SER A 46 24.88 2.84 4.00
N ALA A 47 23.79 2.51 4.70
CA ALA A 47 23.36 1.17 5.10
C ALA A 47 21.83 1.07 5.04
N VAL A 48 21.30 -0.15 4.97
CA VAL A 48 19.86 -0.45 5.01
C VAL A 48 19.60 -1.45 6.15
N PRO A 49 18.35 -1.66 6.59
CA PRO A 49 18.05 -2.70 7.58
C PRO A 49 18.72 -4.03 7.21
N HIS A 50 19.30 -4.69 8.21
CA HIS A 50 20.01 -5.97 8.08
C HIS A 50 21.23 -5.99 7.14
N SER A 51 21.78 -4.83 6.76
CA SER A 51 23.03 -4.75 5.98
C SER A 51 23.92 -3.59 6.42
N VAL A 52 25.20 -3.86 6.66
CA VAL A 52 26.21 -2.86 7.03
C VAL A 52 26.54 -1.88 5.89
N THR A 53 26.18 -2.23 4.65
CA THR A 53 26.31 -1.35 3.47
C THR A 53 25.04 -1.32 2.64
N ASN A 54 24.81 -0.21 1.97
CA ASN A 54 23.76 -0.09 0.96
C ASN A 54 24.37 -0.29 -0.43
N ARG A 55 24.25 -1.51 -0.98
CA ARG A 55 24.75 -1.83 -2.33
C ARG A 55 24.11 -1.00 -3.45
N TYR A 56 22.96 -0.40 -3.17
CA TYR A 56 22.22 0.44 -4.12
C TYR A 56 22.53 1.92 -3.95
N ARG A 57 23.39 2.31 -3.00
CA ARG A 57 23.68 3.71 -2.71
C ARG A 57 24.11 4.45 -3.97
N ASP A 58 23.35 5.48 -4.33
CA ASP A 58 23.62 6.37 -5.45
C ASP A 58 23.22 7.80 -5.04
N PRO A 59 24.17 8.58 -4.48
CA PRO A 59 23.88 9.94 -4.01
C PRO A 59 23.45 10.89 -5.14
N LYS A 60 23.90 10.66 -6.38
CA LYS A 60 23.54 11.52 -7.52
C LYS A 60 22.09 11.32 -7.90
N THR A 61 21.67 10.06 -8.08
CA THR A 61 20.28 9.71 -8.37
C THR A 61 19.37 10.07 -7.19
N SER A 62 19.81 9.85 -5.95
CA SER A 62 19.11 10.32 -4.75
C SER A 62 18.79 11.81 -4.82
N GLN A 63 19.79 12.66 -5.08
CA GLN A 63 19.58 14.11 -5.13
C GLN A 63 18.57 14.51 -6.22
N MET A 64 18.62 13.86 -7.38
CA MET A 64 17.66 14.09 -8.47
C MET A 64 16.22 13.73 -8.07
N LEU A 65 16.05 12.59 -7.37
CA LEU A 65 14.75 12.12 -6.89
C LEU A 65 14.18 13.04 -5.80
N LEU A 66 15.00 13.41 -4.81
CA LEU A 66 14.59 14.30 -3.72
C LEU A 66 14.28 15.72 -4.21
N ASN A 67 15.00 16.21 -5.22
CA ASN A 67 14.64 17.47 -5.88
C ASN A 67 13.30 17.36 -6.61
N SER A 68 13.04 16.23 -7.26
CA SER A 68 11.77 15.97 -7.95
C SER A 68 10.60 15.86 -6.96
N SER A 69 10.80 15.23 -5.80
CA SER A 69 9.78 15.17 -4.75
C SER A 69 9.48 16.56 -4.16
N ASN A 70 10.49 17.41 -3.98
CA ASN A 70 10.29 18.80 -3.54
C ASN A 70 9.46 19.62 -4.53
N VAL A 71 9.72 19.49 -5.83
CA VAL A 71 8.92 20.16 -6.87
C VAL A 71 7.48 19.65 -6.85
N LEU A 72 7.29 18.32 -6.79
CA LEU A 72 5.95 17.74 -6.77
C LEU A 72 5.17 18.12 -5.50
N PHE A 73 5.82 18.12 -4.34
CA PHE A 73 5.23 18.58 -3.08
C PHE A 73 4.78 20.03 -3.17
N ALA A 74 5.56 20.93 -3.78
CA ALA A 74 5.17 22.33 -3.92
C ALA A 74 3.83 22.47 -4.66
N VAL A 75 3.62 21.67 -5.71
CA VAL A 75 2.38 21.65 -6.50
C VAL A 75 1.24 21.03 -5.70
N LEU A 76 1.48 19.86 -5.12
CA LEU A 76 0.49 19.10 -4.36
C LEU A 76 0.08 19.77 -3.04
N SER A 77 0.93 20.62 -2.47
CA SER A 77 0.59 21.35 -1.23
C SER A 77 -0.62 22.29 -1.38
N ASN A 78 -0.92 22.71 -2.62
CA ASN A 78 -2.10 23.52 -2.94
C ASN A 78 -3.33 22.69 -3.32
N ARG A 79 -3.18 21.37 -3.49
CA ARG A 79 -4.29 20.46 -3.82
C ARG A 79 -5.13 20.19 -2.58
N SER A 80 -6.45 20.23 -2.74
CA SER A 80 -7.40 19.72 -1.74
C SER A 80 -8.00 18.39 -2.21
N PRO A 81 -7.53 17.23 -1.71
CA PRO A 81 -8.06 15.92 -2.11
C PRO A 81 -9.58 15.83 -2.03
N VAL A 82 -10.21 15.18 -3.02
CA VAL A 82 -11.69 15.24 -3.17
C VAL A 82 -12.42 14.11 -2.45
N ASP A 83 -11.81 12.94 -2.35
CA ASP A 83 -12.43 11.73 -1.82
C ASP A 83 -11.58 11.05 -0.75
N THR A 84 -12.15 10.04 -0.09
CA THR A 84 -11.53 9.30 1.01
C THR A 84 -10.23 8.60 0.58
N GLY A 85 -10.21 8.04 -0.63
CA GLY A 85 -9.03 7.35 -1.16
C GLY A 85 -7.88 8.31 -1.45
N GLU A 86 -8.14 9.46 -2.07
CA GLU A 86 -7.12 10.48 -2.33
C GLU A 86 -6.62 11.09 -1.02
N LEU A 87 -7.50 11.38 -0.04
CA LEU A 87 -7.08 11.85 1.28
C LEU A 87 -6.14 10.85 1.96
N SER A 88 -6.49 9.56 1.98
CA SER A 88 -5.66 8.51 2.57
C SER A 88 -4.29 8.40 1.91
N LEU A 89 -4.25 8.42 0.58
CA LEU A 89 -2.99 8.34 -0.16
C LEU A 89 -2.17 9.61 0.03
N ALA A 90 -2.79 10.79 0.03
CA ALA A 90 -2.11 12.05 0.29
C ALA A 90 -1.43 12.05 1.67
N ILE A 91 -2.12 11.59 2.72
CA ILE A 91 -1.54 11.51 4.07
C ILE A 91 -0.32 10.57 4.10
N GLN A 92 -0.45 9.36 3.55
CA GLN A 92 0.66 8.38 3.48
C GLN A 92 1.86 8.93 2.71
N SER A 93 1.61 9.55 1.56
CA SER A 93 2.69 10.09 0.73
C SER A 93 3.36 11.32 1.36
N LEU A 94 2.61 12.11 2.14
CA LEU A 94 3.16 13.21 2.92
C LEU A 94 4.02 12.71 4.09
N MET A 95 3.70 11.57 4.70
CA MET A 95 4.55 10.93 5.73
C MET A 95 5.91 10.57 5.15
N TRP A 96 5.93 9.88 4.01
CA TRP A 96 7.16 9.54 3.30
C TRP A 96 7.95 10.77 2.85
N TYR A 97 7.25 11.79 2.34
CA TYR A 97 7.89 13.04 1.96
C TYR A 97 8.54 13.77 3.15
N ALA A 98 7.82 13.89 4.28
CA ALA A 98 8.31 14.51 5.50
C ALA A 98 9.52 13.77 6.06
N TYR A 99 9.52 12.43 6.01
CA TYR A 99 10.67 11.61 6.39
C TYR A 99 11.90 11.80 5.49
N ALA A 100 11.68 11.94 4.18
CA ALA A 100 12.75 11.99 3.20
C ALA A 100 13.39 13.38 3.02
N THR A 101 12.61 14.45 3.17
CA THR A 101 13.07 15.81 2.87
C THR A 101 14.09 16.33 3.90
N ASN A 102 15.11 17.05 3.42
CA ASN A 102 16.10 17.71 4.28
C ASN A 102 15.65 19.12 4.74
N SER A 103 14.51 19.61 4.24
CA SER A 103 14.01 20.94 4.58
C SER A 103 13.08 20.88 5.79
N LYS A 104 13.54 21.36 6.95
CA LYS A 104 12.71 21.46 8.18
C LYS A 104 11.40 22.22 7.94
N GLY A 105 11.43 23.26 7.09
CA GLY A 105 10.23 24.01 6.72
C GLY A 105 9.23 23.15 5.94
N ASN A 106 9.71 22.27 5.06
CA ASN A 106 8.84 21.36 4.31
C ASN A 106 8.32 20.21 5.18
N VAL A 107 9.11 19.73 6.15
CA VAL A 107 8.63 18.80 7.19
C VAL A 107 7.41 19.39 7.91
N GLY A 108 7.53 20.63 8.40
CA GLY A 108 6.42 21.30 9.09
C GLY A 108 5.20 21.52 8.20
N LYS A 109 5.40 21.91 6.93
CA LYS A 109 4.29 22.06 5.96
C LYS A 109 3.59 20.73 5.65
N ALA A 110 4.34 19.65 5.50
CA ALA A 110 3.80 18.32 5.26
C ALA A 110 3.00 17.83 6.48
N ALA A 111 3.53 17.98 7.69
CA ALA A 111 2.82 17.66 8.94
C ALA A 111 1.51 18.46 9.09
N ALA A 112 1.52 19.76 8.78
CA ALA A 112 0.32 20.59 8.79
C ALA A 112 -0.72 20.10 7.76
N LYS A 113 -0.29 19.70 6.56
CA LYS A 113 -1.19 19.13 5.54
C LYS A 113 -1.74 17.76 5.94
N ILE A 114 -0.95 16.92 6.60
CA ILE A 114 -1.42 15.66 7.17
C ILE A 114 -2.56 15.91 8.17
N ALA A 115 -2.40 16.87 9.09
CA ALA A 115 -3.44 17.23 10.03
C ALA A 115 -4.70 17.79 9.33
N GLU A 116 -4.54 18.69 8.37
CA GLU A 116 -5.64 19.24 7.56
C GLU A 116 -6.42 18.13 6.85
N PHE A 117 -5.71 17.17 6.22
CA PHE A 117 -6.34 16.08 5.49
C PHE A 117 -6.95 15.04 6.43
N GLY A 118 -6.34 14.79 7.60
CA GLY A 118 -6.92 13.98 8.66
C GLY A 118 -8.26 14.56 9.14
N ASP A 119 -8.35 15.88 9.30
CA ASP A 119 -9.60 16.54 9.70
C ASP A 119 -10.69 16.41 8.63
N LYS A 120 -10.32 16.55 7.35
CA LYS A 120 -11.24 16.26 6.24
C LYS A 120 -11.68 14.80 6.22
N LEU A 121 -10.78 13.88 6.55
CA LEU A 121 -11.05 12.44 6.59
C LEU A 121 -11.99 12.07 7.74
N ILE A 122 -11.88 12.72 8.90
CA ILE A 122 -12.85 12.59 10.01
C ILE A 122 -14.27 12.95 9.56
N ALA A 123 -14.40 13.99 8.72
CA ALA A 123 -15.68 14.48 8.23
C ALA A 123 -16.29 13.62 7.11
N LYS A 124 -15.54 12.67 6.53
CA LYS A 124 -16.08 11.78 5.48
C LYS A 124 -17.08 10.78 6.06
N ASN A 125 -18.16 10.55 5.30
CA ASN A 125 -19.11 9.49 5.55
C ASN A 125 -18.87 8.35 4.54
N ASN A 126 -18.27 7.27 5.02
CA ASN A 126 -17.89 6.12 4.20
C ASN A 126 -18.92 5.01 4.35
N SER A 127 -19.29 4.37 3.24
CA SER A 127 -20.28 3.29 3.20
C SER A 127 -19.69 1.95 2.75
N SER A 128 -18.64 1.97 1.92
CA SER A 128 -18.00 0.76 1.42
C SER A 128 -16.85 0.29 2.32
N ALA A 129 -16.55 -1.01 2.30
CA ALA A 129 -15.41 -1.59 3.01
C ALA A 129 -14.08 -0.95 2.57
N THR A 130 -13.91 -0.68 1.27
CA THR A 130 -12.70 -0.04 0.75
C THR A 130 -12.57 1.41 1.19
N ASP A 131 -13.66 2.19 1.22
CA ASP A 131 -13.61 3.56 1.74
C ASP A 131 -13.33 3.58 3.24
N ASN A 132 -13.92 2.65 4.00
CA ASN A 132 -13.60 2.47 5.42
C ASN A 132 -12.12 2.12 5.61
N ALA A 133 -11.56 1.22 4.79
CA ALA A 133 -10.15 0.86 4.84
C ALA A 133 -9.23 2.03 4.50
N TYR A 134 -9.50 2.80 3.44
CA TYR A 134 -8.77 4.04 3.15
C TYR A 134 -8.83 5.01 4.33
N ALA A 135 -10.01 5.23 4.90
CA ALA A 135 -10.14 6.13 6.04
C ALA A 135 -9.34 5.65 7.25
N VAL A 136 -9.40 4.35 7.59
CA VAL A 136 -8.60 3.76 8.66
C VAL A 136 -7.10 3.98 8.42
N ARG A 137 -6.60 3.59 7.24
CA ARG A 137 -5.17 3.72 6.91
C ARG A 137 -4.68 5.17 7.00
N GLY A 138 -5.43 6.11 6.43
CA GLY A 138 -5.09 7.54 6.47
C GLY A 138 -5.19 8.15 7.87
N LEU A 139 -6.18 7.78 8.68
CA LEU A 139 -6.33 8.28 10.04
C LEU A 139 -5.25 7.74 10.99
N ILE A 140 -4.83 6.49 10.84
CA ILE A 140 -3.70 5.94 11.59
C ILE A 140 -2.42 6.72 11.26
N GLU A 141 -2.15 7.03 9.99
CA GLU A 141 -0.98 7.87 9.66
C GLU A 141 -1.10 9.30 10.19
N ALA A 142 -2.30 9.90 10.16
CA ALA A 142 -2.51 11.22 10.74
C ALA A 142 -2.25 11.22 12.26
N TYR A 143 -2.66 10.15 12.95
CA TYR A 143 -2.31 9.95 14.36
C TYR A 143 -0.79 9.83 14.54
N ARG A 144 -0.12 8.94 13.79
CA ARG A 144 1.34 8.75 13.86
C ARG A 144 2.13 10.04 13.60
N ALA A 145 1.66 10.87 12.68
CA ALA A 145 2.29 12.14 12.32
C ALA A 145 2.15 13.22 13.40
N THR A 146 1.03 13.22 14.14
CA THR A 146 0.63 14.36 14.97
C THR A 146 0.53 14.06 16.46
N GLY A 147 0.47 12.78 16.85
CA GLY A 147 0.15 12.34 18.20
C GLY A 147 -1.28 12.70 18.64
N ASN A 148 -2.17 13.14 17.74
CA ASN A 148 -3.50 13.59 18.11
C ASN A 148 -4.50 12.43 18.14
N GLU A 149 -4.93 12.07 19.35
CA GLU A 149 -5.88 10.98 19.65
C GLU A 149 -7.19 11.06 18.85
N LYS A 150 -7.64 12.24 18.42
CA LYS A 150 -8.88 12.37 17.63
C LYS A 150 -8.85 11.54 16.34
N TYR A 151 -7.66 11.39 15.74
CA TYR A 151 -7.49 10.57 14.53
C TYR A 151 -7.55 9.08 14.87
N LEU A 152 -6.91 8.67 15.97
CA LEU A 152 -6.93 7.30 16.45
C LEU A 152 -8.34 6.85 16.84
N ASP A 153 -9.07 7.66 17.59
CA ASP A 153 -10.46 7.40 17.98
C ASP A 153 -11.39 7.27 16.77
N LYS A 154 -11.18 8.12 15.75
CA LYS A 154 -11.94 8.01 14.50
C LYS A 154 -11.54 6.77 13.71
N ALA A 155 -10.25 6.42 13.66
CA ALA A 155 -9.77 5.22 12.99
C ALA A 155 -10.41 3.97 13.62
N ALA A 156 -10.40 3.86 14.95
CA ALA A 156 -11.03 2.78 15.69
C ALA A 156 -12.53 2.65 15.38
N LYS A 157 -13.30 3.75 15.46
CA LYS A 157 -14.73 3.76 15.10
C LYS A 157 -14.99 3.35 13.65
N THR A 158 -14.10 3.71 12.74
CA THR A 158 -14.22 3.37 11.31
C THR A 158 -13.84 1.91 11.06
N PHE A 159 -12.85 1.39 11.79
CA PHE A 159 -12.49 -0.01 11.78
C PHE A 159 -13.62 -0.90 12.33
N GLU A 160 -14.33 -0.47 13.38
CA GLU A 160 -15.52 -1.20 13.86
C GLU A 160 -16.58 -1.33 12.77
N LYS A 161 -16.85 -0.26 11.99
CA LYS A 161 -17.75 -0.34 10.83
C LYS A 161 -17.25 -1.36 9.80
N LEU A 162 -15.98 -1.31 9.42
CA LEU A 162 -15.36 -2.28 8.52
C LEU A 162 -15.49 -3.72 9.05
N SER A 163 -15.25 -3.92 10.34
CA SER A 163 -15.34 -5.20 11.02
C SER A 163 -16.76 -5.78 11.00
N THR A 164 -17.81 -4.96 11.18
CA THR A 164 -19.21 -5.41 11.07
C THR A 164 -19.63 -5.81 9.64
N GLN A 165 -18.92 -5.30 8.63
CA GLN A 165 -19.14 -5.66 7.24
C GLN A 165 -18.51 -7.03 6.90
N TYR A 166 -17.50 -7.48 7.64
CA TYR A 166 -16.79 -8.71 7.32
C TYR A 166 -17.59 -9.98 7.68
N ILE A 167 -17.81 -10.83 6.67
CA ILE A 167 -18.39 -12.17 6.78
C ILE A 167 -17.24 -13.17 6.94
N ALA A 168 -17.04 -13.66 8.16
CA ALA A 168 -15.91 -14.54 8.47
C ALA A 168 -16.02 -15.94 7.83
N GLU A 169 -17.23 -16.43 7.60
CA GLU A 169 -17.48 -17.75 7.01
C GLU A 169 -16.95 -17.86 5.58
N ASP A 170 -17.15 -16.80 4.78
CA ASP A 170 -16.83 -16.77 3.35
C ASP A 170 -15.62 -15.86 3.03
N GLY A 171 -15.21 -15.05 4.00
CA GLY A 171 -14.07 -14.16 3.90
C GLY A 171 -14.25 -12.95 2.97
N TYR A 172 -15.45 -12.37 2.86
CA TYR A 172 -15.70 -11.13 2.10
C TYR A 172 -16.42 -10.06 2.96
N PHE A 173 -16.57 -8.84 2.43
CA PHE A 173 -17.29 -7.75 3.08
C PHE A 173 -18.69 -7.52 2.47
N LYS A 174 -19.72 -7.42 3.32
CA LYS A 174 -21.11 -7.10 2.94
C LYS A 174 -21.18 -5.87 2.03
N GLY A 175 -22.04 -5.97 1.01
CA GLY A 175 -22.24 -4.90 0.02
C GLY A 175 -21.16 -4.83 -1.06
N ARG A 176 -20.17 -5.73 -1.03
CA ARG A 176 -19.14 -5.84 -2.07
C ARG A 176 -18.73 -7.28 -2.30
N ASN A 177 -18.93 -7.77 -3.51
CA ASN A 177 -18.54 -9.12 -3.87
C ASN A 177 -17.35 -9.19 -4.85
N ALA A 178 -16.96 -8.09 -5.50
CA ALA A 178 -15.80 -8.06 -6.40
C ALA A 178 -14.70 -7.14 -5.87
N TYR A 179 -13.44 -7.58 -5.95
CA TYR A 179 -12.27 -6.88 -5.45
C TYR A 179 -11.18 -6.85 -6.51
N THR A 180 -10.65 -5.67 -6.79
CA THR A 180 -9.40 -5.57 -7.54
C THR A 180 -8.22 -5.87 -6.60
N ILE A 181 -7.06 -6.23 -7.17
CA ILE A 181 -5.82 -6.38 -6.38
C ILE A 181 -5.49 -5.13 -5.54
N ASN A 182 -5.85 -3.94 -6.04
CA ASN A 182 -5.69 -2.70 -5.29
C ASN A 182 -6.65 -2.61 -4.10
N ASP A 183 -7.90 -3.06 -4.23
CA ASP A 183 -8.83 -3.09 -3.10
C ASP A 183 -8.35 -4.04 -2.00
N VAL A 184 -7.80 -5.19 -2.40
CA VAL A 184 -7.22 -6.18 -1.48
C VAL A 184 -6.03 -5.58 -0.72
N ALA A 185 -5.13 -4.89 -1.43
CA ALA A 185 -4.01 -4.16 -0.82
C ALA A 185 -4.47 -3.15 0.22
N VAL A 186 -5.43 -2.29 -0.14
CA VAL A 186 -5.95 -1.23 0.75
C VAL A 186 -6.57 -1.80 2.02
N ILE A 187 -7.39 -2.85 1.89
CA ILE A 187 -8.04 -3.46 3.04
C ILE A 187 -7.02 -4.11 3.97
N LEU A 188 -6.11 -4.92 3.44
CA LEU A 188 -5.11 -5.60 4.27
C LEU A 188 -4.13 -4.60 4.90
N GLY A 189 -3.70 -3.57 4.17
CA GLY A 189 -2.86 -2.49 4.70
C GLY A 189 -3.55 -1.72 5.83
N ALA A 190 -4.84 -1.41 5.69
CA ALA A 190 -5.62 -0.77 6.75
C ALA A 190 -5.72 -1.64 8.01
N VAL A 191 -6.03 -2.94 7.86
CA VAL A 191 -6.12 -3.87 8.99
C VAL A 191 -4.75 -4.04 9.65
N ASN A 192 -3.67 -4.15 8.87
CA ASN A 192 -2.30 -4.22 9.40
C ASN A 192 -1.93 -2.96 10.20
N SER A 193 -2.28 -1.77 9.70
CA SER A 193 -2.02 -0.51 10.41
C SER A 193 -2.73 -0.43 11.77
N VAL A 194 -3.94 -0.99 11.87
CA VAL A 194 -4.68 -1.08 13.14
C VAL A 194 -4.02 -2.06 14.10
N LYS A 195 -3.59 -3.23 13.61
CA LYS A 195 -2.83 -4.20 14.40
C LYS A 195 -1.57 -3.61 15.02
N LEU A 196 -0.88 -2.76 14.27
CA LEU A 196 0.39 -2.18 14.70
C LEU A 196 0.22 -0.96 15.61
N PHE A 197 -0.78 -0.11 15.37
CA PHE A 197 -0.81 1.24 15.96
C PHE A 197 -2.08 1.58 16.74
N ALA A 198 -3.12 0.75 16.70
CA ALA A 198 -4.38 1.07 17.39
C ALA A 198 -4.43 0.61 18.85
N GLY A 199 -3.58 -0.33 19.26
CA GLY A 199 -3.52 -0.81 20.64
C GLY A 199 -4.89 -1.30 21.14
N ASP A 200 -5.28 -0.86 22.34
CA ASP A 200 -6.53 -1.22 23.02
C ASP A 200 -7.77 -0.48 22.51
N LYS A 201 -7.63 0.47 21.58
CA LYS A 201 -8.75 1.20 20.98
C LYS A 201 -9.62 0.33 20.08
N VAL A 202 -9.13 -0.85 19.70
CA VAL A 202 -9.80 -1.82 18.84
C VAL A 202 -9.70 -3.22 19.44
N ASN A 203 -10.62 -4.10 19.05
CA ASN A 203 -10.48 -5.52 19.34
C ASN A 203 -9.38 -6.14 18.43
N GLN A 204 -8.20 -6.36 19.00
CA GLN A 204 -7.04 -6.90 18.29
C GLN A 204 -7.26 -8.33 17.78
N ASP A 205 -7.97 -9.18 18.52
CA ASP A 205 -8.30 -10.54 18.07
C ASP A 205 -9.20 -10.51 16.84
N ARG A 206 -10.15 -9.56 16.80
CA ARG A 206 -11.00 -9.35 15.63
C ARG A 206 -10.22 -8.82 14.44
N ALA A 207 -9.26 -7.90 14.66
CA ALA A 207 -8.38 -7.42 13.59
C ALA A 207 -7.53 -8.56 13.01
N GLU A 208 -6.99 -9.42 13.88
CA GLU A 208 -6.23 -10.59 13.46
C GLU A 208 -7.08 -11.61 12.70
N GLN A 209 -8.32 -11.84 13.14
CA GLN A 209 -9.27 -12.70 12.45
C GLN A 209 -9.58 -12.19 11.03
N ILE A 210 -9.89 -10.89 10.89
CA ILE A 210 -10.17 -10.28 9.59
C ILE A 210 -8.93 -10.35 8.70
N PHE A 211 -7.75 -10.03 9.24
CA PHE A 211 -6.51 -10.06 8.50
C PHE A 211 -6.24 -11.44 7.89
N LYS A 212 -6.24 -12.49 8.73
CA LYS A 212 -5.98 -13.86 8.31
C LYS A 212 -7.05 -14.37 7.35
N GLY A 213 -8.32 -14.24 7.72
CA GLY A 213 -9.42 -14.79 6.92
C GLY A 213 -9.56 -14.09 5.58
N PHE A 214 -9.39 -12.76 5.52
CA PHE A 214 -9.46 -12.03 4.25
C PHE A 214 -8.24 -12.31 3.37
N PHE A 215 -7.03 -12.38 3.94
CA PHE A 215 -5.83 -12.77 3.17
C PHE A 215 -5.99 -14.17 2.58
N GLU A 216 -6.37 -15.15 3.40
CA GLU A 216 -6.56 -16.53 2.95
C GLU A 216 -7.63 -16.62 1.86
N SER A 217 -8.78 -15.98 2.06
CA SER A 217 -9.89 -16.04 1.12
C SER A 217 -9.60 -15.28 -0.18
N ALA A 218 -9.20 -14.02 -0.08
CA ALA A 218 -9.03 -13.12 -1.22
C ALA A 218 -7.70 -13.31 -1.95
N VAL A 219 -6.62 -13.77 -1.31
CA VAL A 219 -5.32 -13.96 -1.98
C VAL A 219 -5.12 -15.41 -2.39
N ASN A 220 -5.34 -16.35 -1.46
CA ASN A 220 -5.00 -17.76 -1.67
C ASN A 220 -6.13 -18.56 -2.34
N ILE A 221 -7.33 -18.56 -1.75
CA ILE A 221 -8.45 -19.40 -2.21
C ILE A 221 -9.03 -18.89 -3.54
N SER A 222 -9.11 -17.57 -3.71
CA SER A 222 -9.70 -16.96 -4.91
C SER A 222 -8.93 -17.16 -6.21
N GLY A 223 -7.67 -17.59 -6.12
CA GLY A 223 -6.74 -17.62 -7.25
C GLY A 223 -6.21 -16.24 -7.65
N LEU A 224 -6.34 -15.21 -6.80
CA LEU A 224 -5.75 -13.89 -7.05
C LEU A 224 -4.23 -13.99 -7.24
N GLN A 225 -3.53 -14.78 -6.41
CA GLN A 225 -2.16 -15.16 -6.69
C GLN A 225 -2.12 -16.25 -7.76
N LEU A 226 -1.65 -15.90 -8.97
CA LEU A 226 -1.72 -16.80 -10.12
C LEU A 226 -0.72 -17.96 -10.06
N SER A 227 0.40 -17.74 -9.38
CA SER A 227 1.39 -18.79 -9.13
C SER A 227 2.34 -18.44 -7.98
N ALA A 228 3.06 -19.46 -7.49
CA ALA A 228 4.17 -19.30 -6.56
C ALA A 228 5.45 -19.88 -7.15
N PRO A 229 6.63 -19.29 -6.85
CA PRO A 229 7.88 -19.87 -7.31
C PRO A 229 8.14 -21.21 -6.59
N PRO A 230 8.79 -22.19 -7.26
CA PRO A 230 9.17 -23.43 -6.59
C PRO A 230 10.08 -23.15 -5.38
N LYS A 231 9.85 -23.84 -4.25
CA LYS A 231 10.64 -23.72 -3.02
C LYS A 231 12.16 -23.80 -3.27
N GLY A 232 12.59 -24.77 -4.08
CA GLY A 232 14.00 -24.96 -4.42
C GLY A 232 14.63 -23.85 -5.29
N LEU A 233 13.81 -23.02 -5.94
CA LEU A 233 14.26 -21.90 -6.77
C LEU A 233 14.25 -20.57 -6.00
N ALA A 234 13.23 -20.34 -5.18
CA ALA A 234 13.02 -19.08 -4.47
C ALA A 234 13.87 -18.92 -3.21
N LYS A 235 14.32 -20.03 -2.61
CA LYS A 235 14.88 -20.07 -1.26
C LYS A 235 16.18 -20.82 -1.20
N GLY A 236 17.16 -20.27 -0.46
CA GLY A 236 18.40 -20.96 -0.16
C GLY A 236 18.14 -22.23 0.67
N LYS A 237 19.02 -23.24 0.60
CA LYS A 237 18.83 -24.52 1.31
C LYS A 237 18.53 -24.34 2.81
N PHE A 238 19.15 -23.36 3.46
CA PHE A 238 18.96 -23.06 4.88
C PHE A 238 17.56 -22.48 5.19
N GLU A 239 16.88 -21.88 4.20
CA GLU A 239 15.53 -21.33 4.36
C GLU A 239 14.45 -22.38 4.08
N GLN A 240 14.81 -23.62 3.70
CA GLN A 240 13.86 -24.66 3.24
C GLN A 240 13.34 -25.57 4.36
N HIS A 241 13.69 -25.30 5.61
CA HIS A 241 13.33 -26.14 6.77
C HIS A 241 11.92 -25.89 7.32
N HIS A 242 11.20 -24.88 6.81
CA HIS A 242 9.83 -24.61 7.22
C HIS A 242 8.81 -25.52 6.49
N PRO A 243 7.59 -25.66 7.04
CA PRO A 243 6.49 -26.35 6.37
C PRO A 243 6.16 -25.73 5.01
N ASP A 244 5.69 -26.55 4.05
CA ASP A 244 5.49 -26.10 2.67
C ASP A 244 4.45 -24.98 2.51
N ILE A 245 3.48 -24.91 3.43
CA ILE A 245 2.48 -23.83 3.51
C ILE A 245 3.10 -22.43 3.66
N PHE A 246 4.34 -22.31 4.16
CA PHE A 246 5.04 -21.02 4.27
C PHE A 246 5.66 -20.54 2.95
N TYR A 247 5.62 -21.36 1.89
CA TYR A 247 6.16 -21.01 0.58
C TYR A 247 5.06 -20.90 -0.48
N ALA A 248 4.04 -21.74 -0.42
CA ALA A 248 2.90 -21.71 -1.33
C ALA A 248 1.66 -22.32 -0.68
N TYR A 249 0.49 -21.74 -0.96
CA TYR A 249 -0.78 -22.33 -0.54
C TYR A 249 -1.04 -23.66 -1.27
N PRO A 250 -1.68 -24.67 -0.64
CA PRO A 250 -1.86 -25.98 -1.24
C PRO A 250 -2.66 -25.89 -2.54
N GLY A 251 -2.19 -26.58 -3.57
CA GLY A 251 -2.83 -26.56 -4.90
C GLY A 251 -2.50 -25.34 -5.75
N MET A 252 -1.76 -24.35 -5.23
CA MET A 252 -1.31 -23.21 -6.04
C MET A 252 -0.38 -23.68 -7.17
N ALA A 253 -0.61 -23.17 -8.37
CA ALA A 253 0.17 -23.56 -9.53
C ALA A 253 1.62 -23.06 -9.42
N ILE A 254 2.56 -23.91 -9.83
CA ILE A 254 3.99 -23.60 -9.90
C ILE A 254 4.38 -23.41 -11.37
N PRO A 255 5.14 -22.37 -11.78
CA PRO A 255 5.66 -22.28 -13.14
C PRO A 255 6.51 -23.51 -13.49
N PRO A 256 6.38 -24.17 -14.66
CA PRO A 256 5.63 -23.77 -15.86
C PRO A 256 4.18 -24.31 -15.94
N LYS A 257 3.67 -24.97 -14.89
CA LYS A 257 2.34 -25.61 -14.88
C LYS A 257 1.18 -24.63 -14.69
N ALA A 258 1.46 -23.35 -14.45
CA ALA A 258 0.46 -22.29 -14.23
C ALA A 258 -0.22 -21.77 -15.50
N GLY A 259 -0.45 -22.63 -16.50
CA GLY A 259 -1.07 -22.27 -17.79
C GLY A 259 -0.14 -21.54 -18.76
N GLY A 260 -0.58 -21.41 -20.02
CA GLY A 260 0.20 -20.82 -21.11
C GLY A 260 1.40 -21.68 -21.56
N LYS A 261 2.01 -21.31 -22.70
CA LYS A 261 3.15 -22.07 -23.28
C LYS A 261 4.39 -22.10 -22.38
N TYR A 262 4.55 -21.10 -21.52
CA TYR A 262 5.75 -20.88 -20.71
C TYR A 262 5.48 -20.87 -19.20
N GLY A 263 4.25 -21.18 -18.76
CA GLY A 263 3.80 -20.89 -17.40
C GLY A 263 3.39 -19.44 -17.19
N VAL A 264 2.80 -19.16 -16.03
CA VAL A 264 2.50 -17.82 -15.53
C VAL A 264 3.49 -17.46 -14.43
N ALA A 265 4.15 -16.32 -14.54
CA ALA A 265 5.06 -15.80 -13.52
C ALA A 265 4.34 -15.60 -12.17
N PRO A 266 5.04 -15.64 -11.02
CA PRO A 266 4.45 -15.40 -9.71
C PRO A 266 3.96 -13.95 -9.57
N VAL A 267 2.75 -13.69 -10.05
CA VAL A 267 2.11 -12.38 -10.10
C VAL A 267 0.64 -12.50 -9.69
N PHE A 268 0.03 -11.37 -9.37
CA PHE A 268 -1.39 -11.30 -9.08
C PHE A 268 -2.21 -11.11 -10.36
N GLY A 269 -3.41 -11.70 -10.37
CA GLY A 269 -4.51 -11.28 -11.23
C GLY A 269 -4.99 -9.88 -10.84
N SER A 270 -5.89 -9.31 -11.64
CA SER A 270 -6.37 -7.95 -11.41
C SER A 270 -7.68 -7.88 -10.63
N GLU A 271 -8.53 -8.92 -10.69
CA GLU A 271 -9.84 -8.92 -10.05
C GLU A 271 -10.32 -10.33 -9.70
N ILE A 272 -11.00 -10.42 -8.55
CA ILE A 272 -11.69 -11.61 -8.04
C ILE A 272 -13.12 -11.26 -7.63
N GLN A 273 -13.98 -12.27 -7.53
CA GLN A 273 -15.35 -12.12 -7.06
C GLN A 273 -15.79 -13.30 -6.18
N TRP A 274 -16.54 -13.01 -5.12
CA TRP A 274 -17.35 -14.00 -4.42
C TRP A 274 -18.71 -14.14 -5.10
N LYS A 275 -18.99 -15.31 -5.67
CA LYS A 275 -20.21 -15.56 -6.43
C LYS A 275 -20.65 -17.01 -6.23
N ASN A 276 -21.95 -17.22 -6.05
CA ASN A 276 -22.55 -18.55 -5.92
C ASN A 276 -21.90 -19.45 -4.84
N GLY A 277 -21.46 -18.86 -3.73
CA GLY A 277 -20.83 -19.60 -2.63
C GLY A 277 -19.37 -20.00 -2.86
N ALA A 278 -18.70 -19.41 -3.86
CA ALA A 278 -17.30 -19.65 -4.15
C ALA A 278 -16.57 -18.37 -4.56
N TRP A 279 -15.25 -18.35 -4.34
CA TRP A 279 -14.37 -17.34 -4.91
C TRP A 279 -13.99 -17.71 -6.34
N GLU A 280 -13.98 -16.71 -7.21
CA GLU A 280 -13.62 -16.86 -8.62
C GLU A 280 -12.64 -15.75 -9.03
N LEU A 281 -11.60 -16.11 -9.78
CA LEU A 281 -10.76 -15.15 -10.50
C LEU A 281 -11.50 -14.65 -11.74
N THR A 282 -11.99 -13.42 -11.71
CA THR A 282 -12.76 -12.83 -12.83
C THR A 282 -11.85 -12.21 -13.89
N ASN A 283 -10.63 -11.78 -13.51
CA ASN A 283 -9.69 -11.20 -14.45
C ASN A 283 -8.23 -11.54 -14.12
N ALA A 284 -7.66 -12.47 -14.91
CA ALA A 284 -6.28 -12.90 -14.80
C ALA A 284 -5.23 -11.92 -15.39
N ARG A 285 -5.65 -10.77 -15.96
CA ARG A 285 -4.70 -9.79 -16.51
C ARG A 285 -3.87 -9.18 -15.38
N PHE A 286 -2.59 -8.98 -15.65
CA PHE A 286 -1.68 -8.31 -14.72
C PHE A 286 -1.95 -6.81 -14.69
N ASN A 287 -2.29 -6.28 -13.51
CA ASN A 287 -2.37 -4.84 -13.25
C ASN A 287 -1.12 -4.42 -12.47
N SER A 288 -0.13 -3.86 -13.16
CA SER A 288 1.15 -3.51 -12.55
C SER A 288 1.01 -2.55 -11.36
N ALA A 289 0.17 -1.51 -11.47
CA ALA A 289 0.03 -0.52 -10.40
C ALA A 289 -0.58 -1.14 -9.14
N GLY A 290 -1.67 -1.89 -9.29
CA GLY A 290 -2.33 -2.55 -8.16
C GLY A 290 -1.47 -3.67 -7.56
N ALA A 291 -0.77 -4.44 -8.40
CA ALA A 291 0.14 -5.50 -7.93
C ALA A 291 1.35 -4.93 -7.17
N MET A 292 1.94 -3.82 -7.62
CA MET A 292 3.04 -3.18 -6.88
C MET A 292 2.56 -2.60 -5.54
N HIS A 293 1.37 -2.00 -5.50
CA HIS A 293 0.78 -1.54 -4.24
C HIS A 293 0.52 -2.71 -3.28
N ALA A 294 -0.06 -3.82 -3.74
CA ALA A 294 -0.24 -5.02 -2.94
C ALA A 294 1.09 -5.57 -2.43
N SER A 295 2.12 -5.66 -3.27
CA SER A 295 3.44 -6.11 -2.84
C SER A 295 4.05 -5.23 -1.74
N ASN A 296 3.88 -3.90 -1.83
CA ASN A 296 4.33 -2.97 -0.79
C ASN A 296 3.56 -3.20 0.52
N GLU A 297 2.24 -3.25 0.49
CA GLU A 297 1.46 -3.50 1.71
C GLU A 297 1.78 -4.87 2.32
N PHE A 298 2.00 -5.89 1.48
CA PHE A 298 2.23 -7.25 1.95
C PHE A 298 3.61 -7.45 2.56
N ILE A 299 4.65 -6.80 2.01
CA ILE A 299 5.98 -6.87 2.63
C ILE A 299 5.99 -6.19 4.01
N TRP A 300 5.13 -5.19 4.23
CA TRP A 300 4.97 -4.51 5.52
C TRP A 300 4.19 -5.30 6.56
N PHE A 301 3.70 -6.51 6.24
CA PHE A 301 3.19 -7.44 7.25
C PHE A 301 4.33 -7.97 8.14
N HIS A 302 5.55 -7.99 7.61
CA HIS A 302 6.80 -8.25 8.33
C HIS A 302 7.45 -6.93 8.75
N ASN A 303 6.72 -6.10 9.50
CA ASN A 303 7.17 -4.75 9.89
C ASN A 303 8.46 -4.77 10.75
N ASP A 304 8.77 -5.90 11.36
CA ASP A 304 10.04 -6.18 12.05
C ASP A 304 11.24 -6.28 11.10
N GLU A 305 11.01 -6.65 9.84
CA GLU A 305 12.05 -6.75 8.80
C GLU A 305 12.05 -5.55 7.85
N VAL A 306 10.86 -5.09 7.44
CA VAL A 306 10.68 -4.00 6.48
C VAL A 306 9.67 -2.99 7.02
N ASN A 307 10.19 -1.84 7.47
CA ASN A 307 9.35 -0.76 7.97
C ASN A 307 8.66 0.00 6.82
N GLY A 308 7.35 -0.21 6.67
CA GLY A 308 6.47 0.52 5.73
C GLY A 308 5.90 1.83 6.25
N PHE A 309 6.26 2.19 7.47
CA PHE A 309 5.61 3.20 8.29
C PHE A 309 6.68 4.23 8.73
N PRO A 310 7.06 5.19 7.88
CA PRO A 310 8.13 6.13 8.21
C PRO A 310 7.75 7.00 9.42
N GLU A 311 8.75 7.53 10.10
CA GLU A 311 8.58 8.41 11.27
C GLU A 311 9.06 9.82 10.93
N ILE A 312 8.22 10.82 11.21
CA ILE A 312 8.61 12.23 11.09
C ILE A 312 9.49 12.57 12.29
N ARG A 313 10.67 13.15 12.03
CA ARG A 313 11.64 13.59 13.05
C ARG A 313 11.65 15.11 13.19
#